data_AF-A0A7K9RSD9-F1
#
_entry.id   AF-A0A7K9RSD9-F1
#
_cell.length_a   1.000
_cell.length_b   1.000
_cell.length_c   1.000
_cell.angle_alpha   90.00
_cell.angle_beta   90.00
_cell.angle_gamma   90.00
#
_symmetry.space_group_name_H-M   'P 1'
#
loop_
_entity.id
_entity.type
_entity.pdbx_description
1 polymer ?
#
loop_
_entity_poly.entity_id
_entity_poly.type
_entity_poly.pdbx_seq_one_letter_code
_entity_poly.pdbx_strand_id
1 'polypeptide(L)'
;DQLHISDAQVRVEFENGDFSFTFPNPKNVSEFSMILFKGSEKEEICALHLSEEKIIPMSNVTYCQTQNSRNSTTFILKNLGRQHIDVYTYDLKIFLPPPYIDCCLKETNLYVQDKTEDCFSLGLVSWIIIGLMILAISCVCFVVACCLRNKNQNCESNSHEYNSEYMPMAAVNAAKKTRI
;
A
#
# COMPACT_ATOMS: atom_id res chain seq x y z
N ASP A 1 -37.54 3.28 11.60
CA ASP A 1 -36.90 3.19 10.27
C ASP A 1 -35.41 3.46 10.34
N GLN A 2 -34.59 2.41 10.32
CA GLN A 2 -33.27 2.43 9.68
C GLN A 2 -32.83 0.97 9.48
N LEU A 3 -33.14 0.41 8.31
CA LEU A 3 -32.70 -0.92 7.92
C LEU A 3 -31.22 -0.81 7.55
N HIS A 4 -30.34 -1.08 8.53
CA HIS A 4 -28.91 -1.20 8.28
C HIS A 4 -28.67 -2.53 7.56
N ILE A 5 -28.76 -2.50 6.23
CA ILE A 5 -28.37 -3.62 5.37
C ILE A 5 -26.84 -3.70 5.49
N SER A 6 -26.35 -4.61 6.34
CA SER A 6 -24.95 -5.02 6.28
C SER A 6 -24.74 -5.77 4.98
N ASP A 7 -24.27 -5.06 3.95
CA ASP A 7 -23.80 -5.66 2.72
C ASP A 7 -22.69 -6.65 3.09
N ALA A 8 -22.95 -7.93 2.79
CA ALA A 8 -21.99 -9.00 2.99
C ALA A 8 -20.78 -8.73 2.11
N GLN A 9 -19.71 -8.18 2.72
CA GLN A 9 -18.39 -8.11 2.08
C GLN A 9 -17.88 -9.54 1.93
N VAL A 10 -18.11 -10.12 0.75
CA VAL A 10 -17.62 -11.45 0.42
C VAL A 10 -16.13 -11.32 0.11
N ARG A 11 -15.29 -11.59 1.12
CA ARG A 11 -13.84 -11.69 0.95
C ARG A 11 -13.54 -13.02 0.26
N VAL A 12 -13.07 -12.96 -0.98
CA VAL A 12 -12.72 -14.16 -1.76
C VAL A 12 -11.22 -14.20 -1.94
N GLU A 13 -10.64 -15.35 -1.63
CA GLU A 13 -9.24 -15.64 -1.85
C GLU A 13 -9.07 -16.08 -3.32
N PHE A 14 -8.16 -15.43 -4.05
CA PHE A 14 -7.94 -15.71 -5.47
C PHE A 14 -6.95 -16.87 -5.64
N GLU A 15 -7.34 -17.91 -6.38
CA GLU A 15 -6.36 -18.81 -7.00
C GLU A 15 -5.85 -18.12 -8.28
N ASN A 16 -4.53 -17.91 -8.37
CA ASN A 16 -3.83 -17.36 -9.54
C ASN A 16 -4.22 -15.94 -10.00
N GLY A 17 -5.03 -15.20 -9.24
CA GLY A 17 -5.48 -13.85 -9.59
C GLY A 17 -6.72 -13.81 -10.49
N ASP A 18 -7.41 -14.95 -10.65
CA ASP A 18 -8.67 -15.04 -11.39
C ASP A 18 -9.86 -15.10 -10.42
N PHE A 19 -11.00 -14.52 -10.83
CA PHE A 19 -12.24 -14.51 -10.06
C PHE A 19 -13.43 -14.85 -10.94
N SER A 20 -14.40 -15.60 -10.42
CA SER A 20 -15.56 -16.02 -11.19
C SER A 20 -16.87 -15.61 -10.51
N PHE A 21 -17.69 -14.86 -11.23
CA PHE A 21 -19.08 -14.61 -10.87
C PHE A 21 -19.98 -15.65 -11.53
N THR A 22 -20.62 -16.52 -10.76
CA THR A 22 -21.58 -17.51 -11.29
C THR A 22 -23.00 -17.13 -10.93
N PHE A 23 -23.85 -16.97 -11.95
CA PHE A 23 -25.27 -16.66 -11.81
C PHE A 23 -26.12 -17.77 -12.42
N PRO A 24 -27.27 -18.11 -11.80
CA PRO A 24 -28.19 -19.09 -12.37
C PRO A 24 -28.86 -18.52 -13.62
N ASN A 25 -29.00 -19.35 -14.65
CA ASN A 25 -29.75 -18.98 -15.85
C ASN A 25 -31.25 -18.99 -15.57
N PRO A 26 -32.01 -18.03 -16.13
CA PRO A 26 -33.46 -18.03 -15.99
C PRO A 26 -34.04 -19.30 -16.64
N LYS A 27 -35.02 -19.90 -15.96
CA LYS A 27 -35.69 -21.10 -16.44
C LYS A 27 -36.88 -20.71 -17.31
N ASN A 28 -37.15 -21.48 -18.37
CA ASN A 28 -38.30 -21.29 -19.26
C ASN A 28 -38.34 -19.91 -19.95
N VAL A 29 -37.15 -19.38 -20.26
CA VAL A 29 -36.96 -18.10 -20.94
C VAL A 29 -36.26 -18.38 -22.27
N SER A 30 -36.78 -17.83 -23.36
CA SER A 30 -36.24 -18.04 -24.71
C SER A 30 -35.30 -16.91 -25.14
N GLU A 31 -35.42 -15.72 -24.55
CA GLU A 31 -34.52 -14.61 -24.83
C GLU A 31 -34.19 -13.80 -23.58
N PHE A 32 -32.91 -13.72 -23.25
CA PHE A 32 -32.41 -12.94 -22.12
C PHE A 32 -31.00 -12.40 -22.35
N SER A 33 -30.66 -11.37 -21.58
CA SER A 33 -29.33 -10.77 -21.51
C SER A 33 -28.86 -10.74 -20.07
N MET A 34 -27.60 -11.12 -19.86
CA MET A 34 -26.90 -11.02 -18.60
C MET A 34 -25.71 -10.09 -18.78
N ILE A 35 -25.61 -9.05 -17.96
CA ILE A 35 -24.56 -8.04 -18.10
C ILE A 35 -23.86 -7.86 -16.76
N LEU A 36 -22.52 -7.85 -16.80
CA LEU A 36 -21.67 -7.54 -15.67
C LEU A 36 -21.09 -6.13 -15.86
N PHE A 37 -21.32 -5.29 -14.85
CA PHE A 37 -20.84 -3.92 -14.78
C PHE A 37 -19.76 -3.77 -13.72
N LYS A 38 -18.87 -2.80 -13.93
CA LYS A 38 -17.85 -2.38 -12.97
C LYS A 38 -18.06 -0.91 -12.59
N GLY A 39 -17.92 -0.62 -11.31
CA GLY A 39 -17.89 0.72 -10.73
C GLY A 39 -19.24 1.42 -10.67
N SER A 40 -19.23 2.59 -10.03
CA SER A 40 -20.43 3.42 -9.86
C SER A 40 -21.01 3.93 -11.18
N GLU A 41 -20.18 4.09 -12.20
CA GLU A 41 -20.58 4.51 -13.55
C GLU A 41 -21.22 3.37 -14.35
N LYS A 42 -21.22 2.14 -13.81
CA LYS A 42 -21.73 0.92 -14.46
C LYS A 42 -21.10 0.72 -15.84
N GLU A 43 -19.79 0.65 -15.90
CA GLU A 43 -19.07 0.32 -17.13
C GLU A 43 -19.30 -1.16 -17.49
N GLU A 44 -19.83 -1.43 -18.69
CA GLU A 44 -20.09 -2.79 -19.15
C GLU A 44 -18.79 -3.51 -19.50
N ILE A 45 -18.48 -4.58 -18.78
CA ILE A 45 -17.23 -5.35 -18.98
C ILE A 45 -17.46 -6.68 -19.69
N CYS A 46 -18.55 -7.37 -19.38
CA CYS A 46 -18.96 -8.61 -20.02
C CYS A 46 -20.48 -8.66 -20.18
N ALA A 47 -20.92 -9.32 -21.25
CA ALA A 47 -22.31 -9.65 -21.46
C ALA A 47 -22.47 -11.08 -21.99
N LEU A 48 -23.66 -11.63 -21.78
CA LEU A 48 -24.18 -12.80 -22.46
C LEU A 48 -25.55 -12.45 -23.00
N HIS A 49 -25.70 -12.48 -24.32
CA HIS A 49 -27.00 -12.41 -24.97
C HIS A 49 -27.40 -13.79 -25.45
N LEU A 50 -28.53 -14.29 -24.96
CA LEU A 50 -29.13 -15.53 -25.40
C LEU A 50 -30.42 -15.21 -26.15
N SER A 51 -30.51 -15.69 -27.38
CA SER A 51 -31.72 -15.73 -28.19
C SER A 51 -32.01 -17.16 -28.63
N GLU A 52 -33.21 -17.42 -29.17
CA GLU A 52 -33.63 -18.76 -29.64
C GLU A 52 -32.64 -19.39 -30.63
N GLU A 53 -31.96 -18.56 -31.42
CA GLU A 53 -31.05 -19.03 -32.45
C GLU A 53 -29.59 -19.12 -31.98
N LYS A 54 -29.17 -18.26 -31.03
CA LYS A 54 -27.74 -18.05 -30.73
C LYS A 54 -27.47 -17.66 -29.29
N ILE A 55 -26.31 -18.12 -28.81
CA ILE A 55 -25.70 -17.69 -27.56
C ILE A 55 -24.48 -16.84 -27.94
N ILE A 56 -24.51 -15.56 -27.59
CA ILE A 56 -23.50 -14.57 -27.97
C ILE A 56 -22.85 -14.02 -26.68
N PRO A 57 -21.68 -14.57 -26.27
CA PRO A 57 -20.88 -13.93 -25.24
C PRO A 57 -20.20 -12.70 -25.83
N MET A 58 -20.28 -11.57 -25.12
CA MET A 58 -19.60 -10.32 -25.44
C MET A 58 -18.66 -9.95 -24.29
N SER A 59 -17.52 -9.38 -24.66
CA SER A 59 -16.56 -8.85 -23.72
C SER A 59 -15.98 -7.55 -24.28
N ASN A 60 -16.10 -6.47 -23.52
CA ASN A 60 -15.59 -5.16 -23.90
C ASN A 60 -14.15 -4.96 -23.39
N VAL A 61 -13.68 -5.83 -22.49
CA VAL A 61 -12.39 -5.73 -21.84
C VAL A 61 -11.63 -7.06 -21.91
N THR A 62 -10.31 -7.00 -22.05
CA THR A 62 -9.48 -8.20 -22.23
C THR A 62 -9.42 -9.12 -21.01
N TYR A 63 -9.69 -8.59 -19.82
CA TYR A 63 -9.65 -9.33 -18.56
C TYR A 63 -10.97 -10.04 -18.23
N CYS A 64 -12.01 -9.92 -19.05
CA CYS A 64 -13.30 -10.53 -18.77
C CYS A 64 -13.66 -11.58 -19.83
N GLN A 65 -14.05 -12.77 -19.38
CA GLN A 65 -14.46 -13.88 -20.24
C GLN A 65 -15.78 -14.48 -19.75
N THR A 66 -16.73 -14.65 -20.66
CA THR A 66 -18.02 -15.27 -20.37
C THR A 66 -18.01 -16.75 -20.73
N GLN A 67 -18.46 -17.60 -19.81
CA GLN A 67 -18.71 -19.03 -20.03
C GLN A 67 -20.17 -19.34 -19.70
N ASN A 68 -20.91 -19.87 -20.68
CA ASN A 68 -22.31 -20.26 -20.48
C ASN A 68 -22.45 -21.79 -20.36
N SER A 69 -23.31 -22.22 -19.45
CA SER A 69 -23.78 -23.59 -19.29
C SER A 69 -25.31 -23.61 -19.37
N ARG A 70 -25.94 -24.79 -19.44
CA ARG A 70 -27.41 -24.89 -19.48
C ARG A 70 -28.07 -24.24 -18.25
N ASN A 71 -27.45 -24.37 -17.08
CA ASN A 71 -28.06 -23.96 -15.81
C ASN A 71 -27.52 -22.65 -15.25
N SER A 72 -26.37 -22.18 -15.73
CA SER A 72 -25.67 -21.04 -15.15
C SER A 72 -24.75 -20.36 -16.16
N THR A 73 -24.55 -19.08 -15.96
CA THR A 73 -23.56 -18.27 -16.67
C THR A 73 -22.48 -17.86 -15.68
N THR A 74 -21.23 -18.03 -16.09
CA THR A 74 -20.06 -17.64 -15.30
C THR A 74 -19.29 -16.55 -16.03
N PHE A 75 -19.08 -15.42 -15.38
CA PHE A 75 -18.16 -14.37 -15.83
C PHE A 75 -16.84 -14.53 -15.09
N ILE A 76 -15.78 -14.83 -15.83
CA ILE A 76 -14.43 -15.07 -15.33
C ILE A 76 -13.61 -13.81 -15.58
N LEU A 77 -13.22 -13.14 -14.50
CA LEU A 77 -12.24 -12.08 -14.51
C LEU A 77 -10.84 -12.67 -14.35
N LYS A 78 -9.94 -12.34 -15.26
CA LYS A 78 -8.58 -12.89 -15.33
C LYS A 78 -7.52 -11.86 -15.03
N ASN A 79 -6.39 -12.29 -14.46
CA ASN A 79 -5.23 -11.43 -14.21
C ASN A 79 -5.59 -10.15 -13.43
N LEU A 80 -6.38 -10.30 -12.37
CA LEU A 80 -6.82 -9.16 -11.56
C LEU A 80 -5.66 -8.59 -10.75
N GLY A 81 -5.32 -7.32 -10.99
CA GLY A 81 -4.52 -6.45 -10.10
C GLY A 81 -5.34 -5.36 -9.41
N ARG A 82 -4.69 -4.47 -8.64
CA ARG A 82 -5.35 -3.41 -7.84
C ARG A 82 -6.28 -2.48 -8.60
N GLN A 83 -5.99 -2.20 -9.87
CA GLN A 83 -6.83 -1.35 -10.73
C GLN A 83 -8.24 -1.93 -11.00
N HIS A 84 -8.46 -3.20 -10.65
CA HIS A 84 -9.75 -3.87 -10.78
C HIS A 84 -10.52 -3.94 -9.45
N ILE A 85 -10.02 -3.33 -8.38
CA ILE A 85 -10.76 -3.20 -7.12
C ILE A 85 -11.92 -2.23 -7.34
N ASP A 86 -13.14 -2.75 -7.28
CA ASP A 86 -14.35 -1.94 -7.44
C ASP A 86 -15.62 -2.72 -7.00
N VAL A 87 -16.76 -2.03 -7.06
CA VAL A 87 -18.08 -2.62 -6.98
C VAL A 87 -18.43 -3.23 -8.34
N TYR A 88 -18.85 -4.48 -8.34
CA TYR A 88 -19.36 -5.15 -9.54
C TYR A 88 -20.86 -5.36 -9.41
N THR A 89 -21.60 -4.98 -10.44
CA THR A 89 -23.07 -5.08 -10.46
C THR A 89 -23.50 -6.00 -11.58
N TYR A 90 -24.41 -6.92 -11.27
CA TYR A 90 -24.99 -7.84 -12.24
C TYR A 90 -26.44 -7.48 -12.57
N ASP A 91 -26.74 -7.49 -13.86
CA ASP A 91 -28.04 -7.15 -14.41
C ASP A 91 -28.58 -8.25 -15.32
N LEU A 92 -29.84 -8.62 -15.12
CA LEU A 92 -30.55 -9.62 -15.91
C LEU A 92 -31.75 -8.99 -16.59
N LYS A 93 -31.77 -9.06 -17.92
CA LYS A 93 -32.89 -8.62 -18.76
C LYS A 93 -33.52 -9.80 -19.43
N ILE A 94 -34.81 -10.01 -19.24
CA ILE A 94 -35.59 -11.06 -19.89
C ILE A 94 -36.50 -10.39 -20.91
N PHE A 95 -36.36 -10.79 -22.18
CA PHE A 95 -37.14 -10.25 -23.29
C PHE A 95 -38.29 -11.18 -23.66
N LEU A 96 -38.04 -12.50 -23.69
CA LEU A 96 -39.02 -13.51 -24.03
C LEU A 96 -39.02 -14.68 -23.04
N PRO A 97 -40.21 -15.15 -22.59
CA PRO A 97 -41.53 -14.65 -22.96
C PRO A 97 -41.82 -13.27 -22.33
N PRO A 98 -42.67 -12.43 -22.96
CA PRO A 98 -43.14 -11.21 -22.34
C PRO A 98 -43.84 -11.49 -21.00
N PRO A 99 -43.87 -10.53 -20.06
CA PRO A 99 -43.43 -9.13 -20.20
C PRO A 99 -41.90 -8.98 -20.16
N TYR A 100 -41.39 -7.84 -20.63
CA TYR A 100 -39.99 -7.46 -20.40
C TYR A 100 -39.74 -7.33 -18.89
N ILE A 101 -38.71 -8.01 -18.39
CA ILE A 101 -38.32 -7.98 -16.98
C ILE A 101 -36.87 -7.54 -16.90
N ASP A 102 -36.60 -6.53 -16.09
CA ASP A 102 -35.26 -5.99 -15.82
C ASP A 102 -34.97 -6.15 -14.33
N CYS A 103 -33.94 -6.93 -14.01
CA CYS A 103 -33.60 -7.35 -12.65
C CYS A 103 -32.13 -7.04 -12.37
N CYS A 104 -31.90 -5.94 -11.67
CA CYS A 104 -30.61 -5.65 -11.06
C CYS A 104 -30.47 -6.52 -9.80
N LEU A 105 -29.77 -7.65 -9.93
CA LEU A 105 -29.89 -8.77 -9.00
C LEU A 105 -28.83 -8.78 -7.91
N LYS A 106 -27.65 -8.18 -8.13
CA LYS A 106 -26.58 -8.24 -7.12
C LYS A 106 -25.47 -7.21 -7.32
N GLU A 107 -25.13 -6.50 -6.26
CA GLU A 107 -23.86 -5.79 -6.11
C GLU A 107 -22.89 -6.67 -5.33
N THR A 108 -21.63 -6.71 -5.75
CA THR A 108 -20.57 -7.47 -5.07
C THR A 108 -19.28 -6.68 -5.13
N ASN A 109 -18.75 -6.37 -3.95
CA ASN A 109 -17.50 -5.65 -3.80
C ASN A 109 -16.33 -6.60 -3.97
N LEU A 110 -15.50 -6.38 -4.99
CA LEU A 110 -14.32 -7.20 -5.25
C LEU A 110 -13.07 -6.47 -4.75
N TYR A 111 -12.41 -7.05 -3.75
CA TYR A 111 -11.15 -6.55 -3.20
C TYR A 111 -10.01 -7.51 -3.55
N VAL A 112 -9.12 -7.08 -4.45
CA VAL A 112 -7.92 -7.80 -4.87
C VAL A 112 -6.79 -7.52 -3.88
N GLN A 113 -6.35 -8.55 -3.15
CA GLN A 113 -5.21 -8.43 -2.25
C GLN A 113 -3.92 -8.82 -2.99
N ASP A 114 -3.03 -7.86 -3.18
CA ASP A 114 -1.71 -8.10 -3.76
C ASP A 114 -0.82 -8.85 -2.75
N LYS A 115 -0.45 -10.10 -3.06
CA LYS A 115 0.57 -10.85 -2.30
C LYS A 115 1.97 -10.22 -2.40
N THR A 116 2.16 -9.22 -3.25
CA THR A 116 3.45 -8.54 -3.54
C THR A 116 3.81 -7.45 -2.54
N GLU A 117 2.87 -6.97 -1.73
CA GLU A 117 3.14 -5.93 -0.73
C GLU A 117 3.98 -6.46 0.44
N ASP A 118 3.91 -7.77 0.69
CA ASP A 118 4.62 -8.41 1.80
C ASP A 118 6.10 -8.72 1.49
N CYS A 119 6.49 -8.78 0.20
CA CYS A 119 7.87 -9.13 -0.17
C CYS A 119 8.79 -7.90 -0.26
N PHE A 120 8.32 -6.79 -0.86
CA PHE A 120 9.11 -5.56 -0.99
C PHE A 120 9.22 -4.75 0.30
N SER A 121 8.18 -4.78 1.14
CA SER A 121 8.17 -4.04 2.41
C SER A 121 9.13 -4.67 3.42
N LEU A 122 9.22 -6.01 3.48
CA LEU A 122 10.10 -6.71 4.42
C LEU A 122 11.59 -6.40 4.14
N GLY A 123 11.97 -6.34 2.87
CA GLY A 123 13.34 -6.04 2.44
C GLY A 123 13.78 -4.62 2.77
N LEU A 124 12.96 -3.61 2.44
CA LEU A 124 13.26 -2.21 2.71
C LEU A 124 13.22 -1.89 4.22
N VAL A 125 12.24 -2.44 4.94
CA VAL A 125 12.15 -2.27 6.40
C VAL A 125 13.35 -2.91 7.11
N SER A 126 13.86 -4.04 6.60
CA SER A 126 15.07 -4.67 7.14
C SER A 126 16.32 -3.79 7.01
N TRP A 127 16.56 -3.19 5.83
CA TRP A 127 17.71 -2.28 5.65
C TRP A 127 17.62 -1.02 6.51
N ILE A 128 16.42 -0.49 6.70
CA ILE A 128 16.18 0.66 7.58
C ILE A 128 16.48 0.29 9.04
N ILE A 129 16.01 -0.87 9.51
CA ILE A 129 16.28 -1.35 10.88
C ILE A 129 17.79 -1.57 11.09
N ILE A 130 18.48 -2.19 10.13
CA ILE A 130 19.94 -2.40 10.20
C ILE A 130 20.68 -1.06 10.27
N GLY A 131 20.29 -0.08 9.45
CA GLY A 131 20.88 1.27 9.47
C GLY A 131 20.70 1.98 10.82
N LEU A 132 19.51 1.89 11.41
CA LEU A 132 19.21 2.48 12.72
C LEU A 132 20.05 1.84 13.84
N MET A 133 20.25 0.53 13.81
CA MET A 133 21.07 -0.18 14.81
C MET A 133 22.54 0.24 14.73
N ILE A 134 23.10 0.37 13.53
CA ILE A 134 24.49 0.81 13.35
C ILE A 134 24.67 2.26 13.84
N LEU A 135 23.72 3.13 13.54
CA LEU A 135 23.75 4.53 13.97
C LEU A 135 23.67 4.66 15.50
N ALA A 136 22.78 3.90 16.15
CA ALA A 136 22.67 3.87 17.61
C ALA A 136 23.97 3.42 18.29
N ILE A 137 24.60 2.35 17.78
CA ILE A 137 25.87 1.85 18.32
C ILE A 137 26.98 2.89 18.14
N SER A 138 27.07 3.52 16.97
CA SER A 138 28.05 4.58 16.68
C SER A 138 27.89 5.77 17.64
N CYS A 139 26.67 6.22 17.89
CA CYS A 139 26.39 7.31 18.83
C CYS A 139 26.84 6.97 20.26
N VAL A 140 26.56 5.75 20.74
CA VAL A 140 26.98 5.32 22.08
C VAL A 140 28.50 5.25 22.17
N CYS A 141 29.18 4.68 21.17
CA CYS A 141 30.64 4.62 21.10
C CYS A 141 31.26 6.02 21.07
N PHE A 142 30.69 6.96 20.32
CA PHE A 142 31.15 8.34 20.25
C PHE A 142 31.05 9.05 21.60
N VAL A 143 29.92 8.90 22.31
CA VAL A 143 29.73 9.47 23.64
C VAL A 143 30.75 8.90 24.63
N VAL A 144 30.96 7.58 24.64
CA VAL A 144 31.96 6.94 25.53
C VAL A 144 33.37 7.45 25.22
N ALA A 145 33.76 7.55 23.95
CA ALA A 145 35.07 8.06 23.55
C ALA A 145 35.26 9.54 23.94
N CYS A 146 34.23 10.37 23.78
CA CYS A 146 34.24 11.77 24.23
C CYS A 146 34.34 11.87 25.76
N CYS A 147 33.62 11.05 26.51
CA CYS A 147 33.69 11.02 27.98
C CYS A 147 35.08 10.58 28.47
N LEU A 148 35.70 9.58 27.84
CA LEU A 148 37.04 9.13 28.19
C LEU A 148 38.12 10.17 27.85
N ARG A 149 38.01 10.85 26.70
CA ARG A 149 38.91 11.96 26.34
C ARG A 149 38.82 13.13 27.31
N ASN A 150 37.60 13.53 27.69
CA ASN A 150 37.40 14.61 28.66
C ASN A 150 37.99 14.25 30.04
N LYS A 151 37.90 12.98 30.44
CA LYS A 151 38.49 12.50 31.69
C LYS A 151 40.03 12.50 31.67
N ASN A 152 40.65 12.20 30.52
CA ASN A 152 42.10 12.29 30.37
C ASN A 152 42.60 13.75 30.34
N GLN A 153 41.85 14.68 29.72
CA GLN A 153 42.22 16.11 29.70
C GLN A 153 42.15 16.77 31.08
N ASN A 154 41.19 16.38 31.93
CA ASN A 154 41.10 16.89 33.31
C ASN A 154 42.19 16.36 34.26
N CYS A 155 42.87 15.27 33.90
CA CYS A 155 44.04 14.78 34.66
C CYS A 155 45.35 15.49 34.25
N GLU A 156 45.38 16.14 33.07
CA GLU A 156 46.61 16.76 32.54
C GLU A 156 46.69 18.28 32.85
N SER A 157 45.59 18.93 33.24
CA SER A 157 45.55 20.39 33.43
C SER A 157 45.76 20.91 34.87
N ASN A 158 45.89 20.05 35.89
CA ASN A 158 46.04 20.48 37.29
C ASN A 158 47.48 20.39 37.85
N SER A 159 48.51 20.50 37.01
CA SER A 159 49.91 20.39 37.48
C SER A 159 50.81 21.60 37.23
N HIS A 160 50.28 22.72 36.71
CA HIS A 160 51.06 23.95 36.56
C HIS A 160 50.37 25.16 37.16
N GLU A 161 50.31 25.18 38.49
CA GLU A 161 50.33 26.43 39.25
C GLU A 161 51.76 27.00 39.11
N TYR A 162 52.00 27.69 37.99
CA TYR A 162 53.26 28.38 37.74
C TYR A 162 53.26 29.64 38.60
N ASN A 163 53.97 29.59 39.73
CA ASN A 163 54.28 30.69 40.63
C ASN A 163 54.52 32.00 39.85
N SER A 164 53.51 32.86 39.76
CA SER A 164 53.62 34.18 39.15
C SER A 164 54.13 35.19 40.17
N GLU A 165 55.30 34.92 40.76
CA GLU A 165 56.00 35.90 41.59
C GLU A 165 57.33 36.26 40.91
N TYR A 166 57.20 36.95 39.78
CA TYR A 166 58.31 37.68 39.19
C TYR A 166 57.88 39.13 38.98
N MET A 167 58.24 39.99 39.95
CA MET A 167 58.07 41.43 39.85
C MET A 167 59.21 42.01 39.00
N PRO A 168 58.91 42.80 37.94
CA PRO A 168 59.96 43.51 37.21
C PRO A 168 60.50 44.65 38.08
N MET A 169 61.79 44.58 38.42
CA MET A 169 62.47 45.68 39.11
C MET A 169 62.60 46.88 38.17
N ALA A 170 62.15 48.05 38.63
CA ALA A 170 62.21 49.29 37.88
C ALA A 170 63.66 49.71 37.56
N ALA A 171 63.89 50.16 36.32
CA ALA A 171 65.19 50.67 35.89
C ALA A 171 65.52 51.99 36.59
N VAL A 172 66.62 52.03 37.34
CA VAL A 172 67.11 53.24 38.01
C VAL A 172 68.15 53.93 37.10
N ASN A 173 67.92 55.21 36.81
CA ASN A 173 68.84 56.02 36.01
C ASN A 173 70.17 56.22 36.75
N ALA A 174 71.29 55.89 36.10
CA ALA A 174 72.63 56.08 36.66
C ALA A 174 72.90 57.57 36.97
N ALA A 175 73.38 57.85 38.17
CA ALA A 175 73.71 59.19 38.62
C ALA A 175 74.86 59.82 37.80
N LYS A 176 74.68 61.07 37.39
CA LYS A 176 75.64 61.88 36.63
C LYS A 176 76.84 62.24 37.51
N LYS A 177 78.05 61.84 37.10
CA LYS A 177 79.31 62.19 37.80
C LYS A 177 79.65 63.67 37.56
N THR A 178 79.57 64.49 38.60
CA THR A 178 80.05 65.87 38.61
C THR A 178 81.58 65.86 38.57
N ARG A 179 82.19 66.59 37.64
CA ARG A 179 83.64 66.83 37.60
C ARG A 179 83.88 68.25 38.12
N ILE A 180 84.65 68.33 39.20
CA ILE A 180 85.29 69.55 39.72
C ILE A 180 86.37 69.98 38.73
#